data_AF-A0A8T0CEU6-F1
#
_entry.id   AF-A0A8T0CEU6-F1
#
_cell.length_a   1.000
_cell.length_b   1.000
_cell.length_c   1.000
_cell.angle_alpha   90.00
_cell.angle_beta   90.00
_cell.angle_gamma   90.00
#
_symmetry.space_group_name_H-M   'P 1'
#
loop_
_entity.id
_entity.type
_entity.pdbx_description
1 polymer ?
#
loop_
_entity_poly.entity_id
_entity_poly.type
_entity_poly.pdbx_seq_one_letter_code
_entity_poly.pdbx_strand_id
1 'polypeptide(L)'
;MSLYRLLGNKADVIKGFAKRCNEHWEVAPRSEIGLYLGDIQDHIITMTGNLSHYENLLSRAHSNYLAQINIRMNERAEETNDVLGKLTILGTIVLPMNIVTGMWGMNVLVPGQDGDTLTWFWCITGGLFAFGLTCYFIAKRIYRLV
;
A
#
# COMPACT_ATOMS: atom_id res chain seq x y z
N MET A 1 6.57 9.28 24.49
CA MET A 1 7.72 10.13 24.91
C MET A 1 7.38 11.39 25.74
N SER A 2 6.75 12.46 25.21
CA SER A 2 6.61 13.74 25.96
C SER A 2 5.82 13.61 27.27
N LEU A 3 4.69 12.90 27.26
CA LEU A 3 3.86 12.64 28.44
C LEU A 3 4.55 11.75 29.47
N TYR A 4 5.29 10.74 29.03
CA TYR A 4 6.09 9.88 29.91
C TYR A 4 7.13 10.68 30.69
N ARG A 5 7.82 11.61 30.01
CA ARG A 5 8.81 12.51 30.64
C ARG A 5 8.18 13.44 31.68
N LEU A 6 6.94 13.89 31.45
CA LEU A 6 6.22 14.79 32.36
C LEU A 6 5.72 14.08 33.62
N LEU A 7 5.37 12.80 33.52
CA LEU A 7 4.83 12.00 34.64
C LEU A 7 5.91 11.28 35.44
N GLY A 8 7.02 10.85 34.81
CA GLY A 8 8.07 10.06 35.46
C GLY A 8 8.63 10.71 36.73
N ASN A 9 9.00 11.99 36.65
CA ASN A 9 9.58 12.70 37.81
C ASN A 9 8.55 13.08 38.89
N LYS A 10 7.24 13.06 38.59
CA LYS A 10 6.21 13.48 39.54
C LYS A 10 5.98 12.45 40.63
N ALA A 11 6.10 11.16 40.32
CA ALA A 11 6.01 10.08 41.31
C ALA A 11 7.10 10.22 42.39
N ASP A 12 8.34 10.46 41.95
CA ASP A 12 9.49 10.61 42.85
C ASP A 12 9.42 11.89 43.69
N VAL A 13 8.92 12.99 43.12
CA VAL A 13 8.71 14.24 43.86
C VAL A 13 7.64 14.07 44.94
N ILE A 14 6.51 13.41 44.64
CA ILE A 14 5.47 13.13 45.64
C ILE A 14 5.96 12.13 46.69
N LYS A 15 6.77 11.15 46.31
CA LYS A 15 7.44 10.23 47.26
C LYS A 15 8.35 10.97 48.23
N GLY A 16 9.18 11.89 47.71
CA GLY A 16 10.07 12.72 48.52
C GLY A 16 9.31 13.70 49.41
N PHE A 17 8.21 14.26 48.92
CA PHE A 17 7.34 15.15 49.68
C PHE A 17 6.60 14.43 50.82
N ALA A 18 5.99 13.27 50.52
CA ALA A 18 5.33 12.42 51.52
C ALA A 18 6.26 11.99 52.65
N LYS A 19 7.51 11.61 52.31
CA LYS A 19 8.53 11.26 53.30
C LYS A 19 8.89 12.44 54.21
N ARG A 20 9.09 13.64 53.64
CA ARG A 20 9.42 14.86 54.40
C ARG A 20 8.29 15.33 55.31
N CYS A 21 7.04 15.24 54.87
CA CYS A 21 5.86 15.57 55.69
C CYS A 21 5.74 14.64 56.91
N ASN A 22 6.14 13.37 56.78
CA ASN A 22 6.09 12.41 57.87
C ASN A 22 7.23 12.60 58.89
N GLU A 23 8.41 13.06 58.45
CA GLU A 23 9.60 13.23 59.30
C GLU A 23 9.71 14.59 60.02
N HIS A 24 9.26 15.71 59.42
CA HIS A 24 9.57 17.07 59.91
C HIS A 24 8.38 17.94 60.36
N TRP A 25 7.12 17.47 60.24
CA TRP A 25 5.94 18.30 60.54
C TRP A 25 5.30 17.92 61.88
N GLU A 26 5.34 18.81 62.88
CA GLU A 26 4.73 18.64 64.21
C GLU A 26 3.26 19.10 64.29
N VAL A 27 2.77 19.86 63.30
CA VAL A 27 1.51 20.65 63.41
C VAL A 27 0.30 19.96 62.77
N ALA A 28 0.43 18.76 62.17
CA ALA A 28 -0.65 18.07 61.47
C ALA A 28 -0.73 16.57 61.83
N PRO A 29 -1.90 15.91 61.72
CA PRO A 29 -2.03 14.48 62.01
C PRO A 29 -1.18 13.69 61.01
N ARG A 30 -0.05 13.13 61.48
CA ARG A 30 0.99 12.48 60.66
C ARG A 30 0.48 11.35 59.76
N SER A 31 -0.64 10.73 60.11
CA SER A 31 -1.15 9.53 59.44
C SER A 31 -2.06 9.80 58.24
N GLU A 32 -2.83 10.89 58.22
CA GLU A 32 -3.86 11.10 57.19
C GLU A 32 -3.27 11.71 55.91
N ILE A 33 -2.41 12.73 56.03
CA ILE A 33 -1.83 13.43 54.87
C ILE A 33 -0.87 12.52 54.09
N GLY A 34 -0.09 11.70 54.79
CA GLY A 34 0.79 10.71 54.16
C GLY A 34 0.02 9.65 53.37
N LEU A 35 -1.15 9.23 53.88
CA LEU A 35 -2.04 8.29 53.22
C LEU A 35 -2.60 8.88 51.90
N TYR A 36 -3.11 10.12 51.93
CA TYR A 36 -3.60 10.79 50.72
C TYR A 36 -2.50 11.05 49.68
N LEU A 37 -1.28 11.39 50.11
CA LEU A 37 -0.14 11.54 49.20
C LEU A 37 0.31 10.19 48.61
N GLY A 38 0.16 9.10 49.37
CA GLY A 38 0.37 7.74 48.88
C GLY A 38 -0.60 7.36 47.77
N ASP A 39 -1.90 7.65 47.95
CA ASP A 39 -2.91 7.42 46.92
C ASP A 39 -2.62 8.19 45.62
N ILE A 40 -2.22 9.46 45.74
CA ILE A 40 -1.81 10.28 44.59
C ILE A 40 -0.56 9.68 43.90
N GLN A 41 0.41 9.18 44.67
CA GLN A 41 1.56 8.49 44.12
C GLN A 41 1.15 7.25 43.32
N ASP A 42 0.30 6.40 43.89
CA ASP A 42 -0.16 5.17 43.25
C ASP A 42 -0.94 5.46 41.96
N HIS A 43 -1.74 6.53 41.95
CA HIS A 43 -2.40 7.02 40.74
C HIS A 43 -1.41 7.45 39.65
N ILE A 44 -0.33 8.16 40.02
CA ILE A 44 0.71 8.58 39.06
C ILE A 44 1.46 7.37 38.50
N ILE A 45 1.80 6.39 39.35
CA ILE A 45 2.49 5.16 38.92
C ILE A 45 1.61 4.38 37.95
N THR A 46 0.32 4.23 38.27
CA THR A 46 -0.66 3.55 37.40
C THR A 46 -0.82 4.28 36.06
N MET A 47 -0.93 5.62 36.07
CA MET A 47 -0.98 6.41 34.84
C MET A 47 0.29 6.25 33.98
N THR A 48 1.46 6.18 34.61
CA THR A 48 2.74 5.98 33.92
C THR A 48 2.81 4.61 33.24
N GLY A 49 2.34 3.56 33.93
CA GLY A 49 2.21 2.21 33.36
C GLY A 49 1.27 2.17 32.14
N ASN A 50 0.09 2.80 32.26
CA ASN A 50 -0.88 2.88 31.16
C ASN A 50 -0.30 3.64 29.95
N LEU A 51 0.42 4.74 30.19
CA LEU A 51 1.10 5.50 29.14
C LEU A 51 2.12 4.67 28.37
N SER A 52 2.94 3.88 29.07
CA SER A 52 3.90 2.97 28.44
C SER A 52 3.19 1.91 27.60
N HIS A 53 2.08 1.36 28.10
CA HIS A 53 1.27 0.39 27.37
C HIS A 53 0.69 1.00 26.08
N TYR A 54 0.11 2.21 26.15
CA TYR A 54 -0.41 2.90 24.97
C TYR A 54 0.67 3.26 23.96
N GLU A 55 1.87 3.64 24.40
CA GLU A 55 3.00 3.92 23.51
C GLU A 55 3.42 2.67 22.73
N ASN A 56 3.49 1.51 23.40
CA ASN A 56 3.77 0.23 22.76
C ASN A 56 2.67 -0.18 21.77
N LEU A 57 1.40 -0.01 22.14
CA LEU A 57 0.27 -0.34 21.27
C LEU A 57 0.23 0.57 20.04
N LEU A 58 0.45 1.87 20.23
CA LEU A 58 0.53 2.85 19.15
C LEU A 58 1.70 2.55 18.21
N SER A 59 2.86 2.19 18.75
CA SER A 59 4.03 1.79 17.95
C SER A 59 3.71 0.58 17.06
N ARG A 60 3.09 -0.47 17.64
CA ARG A 60 2.64 -1.65 16.88
C ARG A 60 1.59 -1.29 15.83
N ALA A 61 0.62 -0.46 16.17
CA ALA A 61 -0.41 0.02 15.23
C ALA A 61 0.22 0.81 14.07
N HIS A 62 1.22 1.63 14.35
CA HIS A 62 1.96 2.39 13.34
C HIS A 62 2.73 1.47 12.39
N SER A 63 3.48 0.50 12.91
CA SER A 63 4.18 -0.50 12.07
C SER A 63 3.20 -1.31 11.22
N ASN A 64 2.07 -1.74 11.79
CA ASN A 64 1.03 -2.46 11.07
C ASN A 64 0.38 -1.61 9.97
N TYR A 65 0.15 -0.32 10.24
CA TYR A 65 -0.39 0.61 9.26
C TYR A 65 0.56 0.80 8.07
N LEU A 66 1.86 0.97 8.33
CA LEU A 66 2.87 1.04 7.28
C LEU A 66 2.93 -0.25 6.45
N ALA A 67 2.83 -1.42 7.10
CA ALA A 67 2.77 -2.70 6.40
C ALA A 67 1.54 -2.78 5.49
N GLN A 68 0.37 -2.36 5.97
CA GLN A 68 -0.85 -2.31 5.15
C GLN A 68 -0.73 -1.36 3.96
N ILE A 69 -0.12 -0.18 4.14
CA ILE A 69 0.14 0.74 3.02
C ILE A 69 1.02 0.07 1.98
N ASN A 70 2.09 -0.60 2.39
CA ASN A 70 2.98 -1.30 1.46
C ASN A 70 2.27 -2.41 0.69
N ILE A 71 1.41 -3.20 1.37
CA ILE A 71 0.60 -4.23 0.71
C ILE A 71 -0.33 -3.59 -0.33
N ARG A 72 -1.07 -2.55 0.04
CA ARG A 72 -1.97 -1.85 -0.89
C ARG A 72 -1.22 -1.20 -2.05
N MET A 73 -0.03 -0.65 -1.81
CA MET A 73 0.82 -0.10 -2.87
C MET A 73 1.23 -1.19 -3.87
N ASN A 74 1.64 -2.36 -3.37
CA ASN A 74 1.99 -3.49 -4.22
C ASN A 74 0.78 -4.02 -5.00
N GLU A 75 -0.40 -4.13 -4.37
CA GLU A 75 -1.65 -4.49 -5.06
C GLU A 75 -1.97 -3.51 -6.19
N ARG A 76 -1.85 -2.21 -5.95
CA ARG A 76 -2.04 -1.17 -6.98
C ARG A 76 -1.01 -1.26 -8.11
N ALA A 77 0.24 -1.55 -7.77
CA ALA A 77 1.30 -1.75 -8.76
C ALA A 77 1.00 -2.97 -9.64
N GLU A 78 0.52 -4.07 -9.03
CA GLU A 78 0.11 -5.28 -9.76
C GLU A 78 -1.10 -5.01 -10.67
N GLU A 79 -2.15 -4.34 -10.17
CA GLU A 79 -3.30 -3.92 -11.00
C GLU A 79 -2.85 -3.07 -12.20
N THR A 80 -1.91 -2.14 -11.98
CA THR A 80 -1.36 -1.29 -13.04
C THR A 80 -0.56 -2.11 -14.05
N ASN A 81 0.23 -3.08 -13.57
CA ASN A 81 1.01 -3.97 -14.41
C ASN A 81 0.13 -4.91 -15.25
N ASP A 82 -0.98 -5.39 -14.70
CA ASP A 82 -1.97 -6.19 -15.44
C ASP A 82 -2.64 -5.35 -16.55
N VAL A 83 -3.02 -4.11 -16.26
CA VAL A 83 -3.56 -3.18 -17.27
C VAL A 83 -2.53 -2.88 -18.36
N LEU A 84 -1.27 -2.62 -17.98
CA LEU A 84 -0.19 -2.40 -18.93
C LEU A 84 0.05 -3.64 -19.80
N GLY A 85 0.06 -4.83 -19.20
CA GLY A 85 0.17 -6.10 -19.91
C GLY A 85 -0.92 -6.28 -20.97
N LYS A 86 -2.17 -5.99 -20.62
CA LYS A 86 -3.31 -6.00 -21.57
C LYS A 86 -3.11 -5.04 -22.74
N LEU A 87 -2.64 -3.82 -22.47
CA LEU A 87 -2.35 -2.83 -23.52
C LEU A 87 -1.18 -3.25 -24.40
N THR A 88 -0.12 -3.82 -23.84
CA THR A 88 1.03 -4.32 -24.61
C THR A 88 0.63 -5.42 -25.57
N ILE A 89 -0.23 -6.36 -25.15
CA ILE A 89 -0.77 -7.42 -26.03
C ILE A 89 -1.56 -6.81 -27.20
N LEU A 90 -2.40 -5.81 -26.94
CA LEU A 90 -3.11 -5.12 -28.03
C LEU A 90 -2.13 -4.44 -28.98
N GLY A 91 -1.09 -3.78 -28.45
CA GLY A 91 -0.04 -3.15 -29.25
C GLY A 91 0.72 -4.13 -30.13
N THR A 92 1.10 -5.31 -29.62
CA THR A 92 1.83 -6.34 -30.39
C THR A 92 0.98 -6.97 -31.50
N ILE A 93 -0.35 -6.97 -31.37
CA ILE A 93 -1.27 -7.41 -32.42
C ILE A 93 -1.44 -6.32 -33.50
N VAL A 94 -1.62 -5.07 -33.08
CA VAL A 94 -1.90 -3.93 -33.98
C VAL A 94 -0.68 -3.56 -34.83
N LEU A 95 0.53 -3.62 -34.28
CA LEU A 95 1.75 -3.19 -34.96
C LEU A 95 2.04 -3.93 -36.29
N PRO A 96 2.06 -5.28 -36.37
CA PRO A 96 2.25 -5.98 -37.64
C PRO A 96 1.09 -5.78 -38.61
N MET A 97 -0.16 -5.65 -38.11
CA MET A 97 -1.31 -5.36 -38.98
C MET A 97 -1.16 -4.00 -39.65
N ASN A 98 -0.74 -2.97 -38.89
CA ASN A 98 -0.47 -1.64 -39.42
C ASN A 98 0.63 -1.62 -40.48
N ILE A 99 1.67 -2.46 -40.34
CA ILE A 99 2.73 -2.57 -41.36
C ILE A 99 2.16 -3.10 -42.67
N VAL A 100 1.36 -4.18 -42.62
CA VAL A 100 0.77 -4.79 -43.83
C VAL A 100 -0.22 -3.84 -44.50
N THR A 101 -1.14 -3.24 -43.74
CA THR A 101 -2.11 -2.28 -44.30
C THR A 101 -1.44 -0.99 -44.76
N GLY A 102 -0.38 -0.54 -44.07
CA GLY A 102 0.38 0.65 -44.41
C GLY A 102 1.11 0.52 -45.73
N MET A 103 1.82 -0.59 -45.97
CA MET A 103 2.49 -0.84 -47.26
C MET A 103 1.49 -0.92 -48.42
N TRP A 104 0.29 -1.45 -48.18
CA TRP A 104 -0.80 -1.52 -49.16
C TRP A 104 -1.51 -0.18 -49.41
N GLY A 105 -1.49 0.72 -48.44
CA GLY A 105 -2.02 2.09 -48.58
C GLY A 105 -1.03 3.06 -49.24
N MET A 106 0.21 2.62 -49.48
CA MET A 106 1.21 3.38 -50.24
C MET A 106 1.08 3.06 -51.73
N ASN A 107 1.40 4.03 -52.60
CA ASN A 107 1.43 3.85 -54.06
C ASN A 107 2.62 2.97 -54.53
N VAL A 108 2.76 1.79 -53.95
CA VAL A 108 3.79 0.79 -54.27
C VAL A 108 3.12 -0.36 -55.00
N LEU A 109 3.84 -1.05 -55.90
CA LEU A 109 3.30 -2.21 -56.61
C LEU A 109 2.82 -3.27 -55.63
N VAL A 110 1.51 -3.53 -55.65
CA VAL A 110 0.88 -4.55 -54.81
C VAL A 110 0.90 -5.92 -55.53
N PRO A 111 1.11 -7.02 -54.79
CA PRO A 111 1.00 -8.36 -55.38
C PRO A 111 -0.42 -8.56 -55.95
N GLY A 112 -0.51 -8.82 -57.26
CA GLY A 112 -1.77 -8.95 -57.99
C GLY A 112 -2.19 -7.73 -58.83
N GLN A 113 -1.36 -6.69 -58.94
CA GLN A 113 -1.69 -5.47 -59.70
C GLN A 113 -1.93 -5.69 -61.21
N ASP A 114 -1.26 -6.66 -61.83
CA ASP A 114 -1.37 -6.94 -63.27
C ASP A 114 -2.38 -8.07 -63.61
N GLY A 115 -3.08 -8.62 -62.61
CA GLY A 115 -4.07 -9.68 -62.80
C GLY A 115 -5.50 -9.16 -62.68
N ASP A 116 -6.38 -9.53 -63.61
CA ASP A 116 -7.82 -9.17 -63.64
C ASP A 116 -8.64 -9.73 -62.44
N THR A 117 -8.01 -10.36 -61.45
CA THR A 117 -8.68 -11.10 -60.36
C THR A 117 -8.46 -10.46 -59.00
N LEU A 118 -9.56 -10.13 -58.32
CA LEU A 118 -9.58 -9.59 -56.94
C LEU A 118 -9.20 -10.63 -55.86
N THR A 119 -8.75 -11.82 -56.25
CA THR A 119 -8.43 -12.94 -55.36
C THR A 119 -7.30 -12.60 -54.39
N TRP A 120 -6.29 -11.83 -54.84
CA TRP A 120 -5.17 -11.41 -53.99
C TRP A 120 -5.58 -10.47 -52.85
N PHE A 121 -6.53 -9.57 -53.11
CA PHE A 121 -7.12 -8.71 -52.09
C PHE A 121 -7.79 -9.56 -50.99
N TRP A 122 -8.68 -10.47 -51.38
CA TRP A 122 -9.42 -11.30 -50.43
C TRP A 122 -8.52 -12.29 -49.67
N CYS A 123 -7.47 -12.84 -50.30
CA CYS A 123 -6.49 -13.69 -49.63
C CYS A 123 -5.70 -12.93 -48.54
N ILE A 124 -5.26 -11.70 -48.82
CA ILE A 124 -4.51 -10.89 -47.84
C ILE A 124 -5.42 -10.42 -46.71
N THR A 125 -6.62 -9.92 -47.02
CA THR A 125 -7.60 -9.53 -46.00
C THR A 125 -8.00 -10.73 -45.12
N GLY A 126 -8.25 -11.88 -45.72
CA GLY A 126 -8.53 -13.13 -45.00
C GLY A 126 -7.36 -13.58 -44.13
N GLY A 127 -6.13 -13.45 -44.64
CA GLY A 127 -4.90 -13.75 -43.88
C GLY A 127 -4.71 -12.83 -42.67
N LEU A 128 -5.00 -11.53 -42.80
CA LEU A 128 -4.97 -10.56 -41.70
C LEU A 128 -6.03 -10.90 -40.64
N PHE A 129 -7.23 -11.26 -41.07
CA PHE A 129 -8.32 -11.63 -40.18
C PHE A 129 -7.99 -12.93 -39.42
N ALA A 130 -7.44 -13.93 -40.11
CA ALA A 130 -6.98 -15.17 -39.52
C ALA A 130 -5.83 -14.92 -38.53
N PHE A 131 -4.86 -14.08 -38.87
CA PHE A 131 -3.77 -13.69 -37.99
C PHE A 131 -4.29 -13.01 -36.71
N GLY A 132 -5.18 -12.03 -36.85
CA GLY A 132 -5.81 -11.35 -35.71
C GLY A 132 -6.57 -12.31 -34.80
N LEU A 133 -7.37 -13.22 -35.38
CA LEU A 133 -8.06 -14.28 -34.63
C LEU A 133 -7.06 -15.21 -33.92
N THR A 134 -6.00 -15.64 -34.59
CA THR A 134 -5.00 -16.55 -34.02
C THR A 134 -4.28 -15.90 -32.85
N CYS A 135 -3.86 -14.65 -32.99
CA CYS A 135 -3.25 -13.87 -31.91
C CYS A 135 -4.23 -13.63 -30.76
N TYR A 136 -5.51 -13.36 -31.03
CA TYR A 136 -6.54 -13.24 -30.00
C TYR A 136 -6.74 -14.55 -29.22
N PHE A 137 -6.80 -15.69 -29.92
CA PHE A 137 -6.92 -17.01 -29.28
C PHE A 137 -5.67 -17.36 -28.45
N ILE A 138 -4.48 -17.03 -28.94
CA ILE A 138 -3.23 -17.21 -28.20
C ILE A 138 -3.20 -16.32 -26.96
N ALA A 139 -3.56 -15.04 -27.08
CA ALA A 139 -3.68 -14.11 -25.96
C ALA A 139 -4.67 -14.62 -24.91
N LYS A 140 -5.86 -15.08 -25.35
CA LYS A 140 -6.88 -15.68 -24.48
C LYS A 140 -6.37 -16.95 -23.77
N ARG A 141 -5.56 -17.76 -24.45
CA ARG A 141 -5.01 -19.01 -23.90
C ARG A 141 -3.86 -18.79 -22.93
N ILE A 142 -2.96 -17.84 -23.22
CA ILE A 142 -1.76 -17.57 -22.42
C ILE A 142 -2.11 -16.73 -21.18
N TYR A 143 -2.90 -15.67 -21.35
CA TYR A 143 -3.23 -14.75 -20.25
C TYR A 143 -4.40 -15.19 -19.39
N ARG A 144 -4.97 -16.38 -19.66
CA ARG A 144 -5.99 -17.09 -18.87
C ARG A 144 -6.88 -16.10 -18.11
N LEU A 145 -7.58 -15.24 -18.86
CA LEU A 145 -8.56 -14.31 -18.32
C LEU A 145 -9.74 -15.11 -17.75
N VAL A 146 -9.55 -15.66 -16.55
CA VAL A 146 -10.52 -16.12 -15.56
C VAL A 146 -9.91 -15.82 -14.20
#